data_AF-A0A4R2AYV4-F1
#
_entry.id   AF-A0A4R2AYV4-F1
#
_cell.length_a   1.000
_cell.length_b   1.000
_cell.length_c   1.000
_cell.angle_alpha   90.00
_cell.angle_beta   90.00
_cell.angle_gamma   90.00
#
_symmetry.space_group_name_H-M   'P 1'
#
loop_
_entity.id
_entity.type
_entity.pdbx_description
1 polymer ?
#
loop_
_entity_poly.entity_id
_entity_poly.type
_entity_poly.pdbx_seq_one_letter_code
_entity_poly.pdbx_strand_id
1 'polypeptide(L)'
;MLHSFNAHRKWIGWEEWFDLVGAGSVQAPPNMVLNDYQLVMQGALSGEGIALGWNFSAQLLLRNKRLVKPLDVSVRTGGAFFLVANQRRAEQENLDILVAWLLSQTRL
;
A
#
# COMPACT_ATOMS: atom_id res chain seq x y z
N MET A 1 -6.59 -13.50 8.96
CA MET A 1 -6.04 -12.22 8.45
C MET A 1 -4.92 -12.56 7.49
N LEU A 2 -4.94 -11.98 6.30
CA LEU A 2 -3.96 -12.25 5.25
C LEU A 2 -2.68 -11.45 5.54
N HIS A 3 -1.54 -12.13 5.63
CA HIS A 3 -0.25 -11.50 5.90
C HIS A 3 0.59 -11.41 4.62
N SER A 4 1.22 -10.27 4.40
CA SER A 4 2.24 -10.10 3.36
C SER A 4 3.63 -10.27 3.98
N PHE A 5 4.50 -11.04 3.34
CA PHE A 5 5.93 -11.11 3.69
C PHE A 5 6.78 -10.83 2.45
N ASN A 6 7.64 -9.82 2.49
CA ASN A 6 8.57 -9.55 1.39
C ASN A 6 9.94 -9.13 1.96
N ALA A 7 10.99 -9.84 1.55
CA ALA A 7 12.36 -9.62 2.04
C ALA A 7 12.97 -8.28 1.56
N HIS A 8 12.47 -7.72 0.46
CA HIS A 8 13.01 -6.51 -0.19
C HIS A 8 12.15 -5.26 0.03
N ARG A 9 10.89 -5.42 0.44
CA ARG A 9 10.00 -4.33 0.85
C ARG A 9 9.32 -4.68 2.17
N LYS A 10 9.80 -4.10 3.27
CA LYS A 10 9.08 -4.13 4.54
C LYS A 10 7.87 -3.21 4.43
N TRP A 11 6.72 -3.85 4.33
CA TRP A 11 5.43 -3.20 4.50
C TRP A 11 4.94 -3.42 5.91
N ILE A 12 4.06 -2.53 6.36
CA ILE A 12 3.45 -2.65 7.67
C ILE A 12 2.73 -4.00 7.78
N GLY A 13 3.11 -4.77 8.80
CA GLY A 13 2.46 -6.02 9.15
C GLY A 13 1.27 -5.78 10.08
N TRP A 14 0.48 -6.83 10.33
CA TRP A 14 -0.62 -6.77 11.30
C TRP A 14 -0.17 -6.41 12.70
N GLU A 15 0.97 -6.95 13.16
CA GLU A 15 1.55 -6.63 14.47
C GLU A 15 1.83 -5.12 14.61
N GLU A 16 2.59 -4.55 13.67
CA GLU A 16 2.88 -3.11 13.65
C GLU A 16 1.60 -2.27 13.46
N TRP A 17 0.61 -2.74 12.71
CA TRP A 17 -0.69 -2.06 12.60
C TRP A 17 -1.44 -2.03 13.93
N PHE A 18 -1.48 -3.15 14.67
CA PHE A 18 -2.14 -3.23 15.99
C PHE A 18 -1.49 -2.30 17.01
N ASP A 19 -0.16 -2.22 17.00
CA ASP A 19 0.59 -1.31 17.85
C ASP A 19 0.25 0.16 17.51
N LEU A 20 0.24 0.53 16.23
CA LEU A 20 -0.05 1.90 15.79
C LEU A 20 -1.48 2.36 16.09
N VAL A 21 -2.45 1.45 16.17
CA VAL A 21 -3.85 1.78 16.52
C VAL A 21 -4.11 1.70 18.02
N GLY A 22 -3.10 1.37 18.83
CA GLY A 22 -3.22 1.27 20.29
C GLY A 22 -4.01 0.05 20.77
N ALA A 23 -4.15 -0.99 19.94
CA ALA A 23 -4.86 -2.22 20.30
C ALA A 23 -4.02 -3.18 21.16
N GLY A 24 -2.72 -2.88 21.33
CA GLY A 24 -1.78 -3.76 22.02
C GLY A 24 -1.47 -5.04 21.22
N SER A 25 -0.83 -6.00 21.89
CA SER A 25 -0.43 -7.26 21.26
C SER A 25 -1.63 -8.18 21.04
N VAL A 26 -2.25 -8.05 19.86
CA VAL A 26 -3.28 -8.99 19.41
C VAL A 26 -2.59 -10.28 18.95
N GLN A 27 -2.71 -11.35 19.75
CA GLN A 27 -2.28 -12.68 19.35
C GLN A 27 -3.32 -13.33 18.45
N ALA A 28 -3.27 -13.01 17.16
CA ALA A 28 -4.05 -13.68 16.14
C ALA A 28 -3.10 -14.37 15.14
N PRO A 29 -3.07 -15.72 15.11
CA PRO A 29 -2.20 -16.43 14.19
C PRO A 29 -2.57 -16.12 12.74
N PRO A 30 -1.58 -16.02 11.83
CA PRO A 30 -1.85 -15.78 10.42
C PRO A 30 -2.70 -16.91 9.86
N ASN A 31 -3.81 -16.59 9.18
CA ASN A 31 -4.59 -17.62 8.49
C ASN A 31 -3.89 -18.03 7.18
N MET A 32 -3.17 -17.10 6.55
CA MET A 32 -2.41 -17.30 5.33
C MET A 32 -1.30 -16.25 5.23
N VAL A 33 -0.09 -16.68 4.91
CA VAL A 33 1.07 -15.81 4.65
C VAL A 33 1.39 -15.90 3.16
N LEU A 34 1.41 -14.76 2.49
CA LEU A 34 1.66 -14.65 1.06
C LEU A 34 2.86 -13.74 0.81
N ASN A 35 3.65 -14.08 -0.20
CA ASN A 35 4.91 -13.39 -0.45
C ASN A 35 4.77 -12.13 -1.32
N ASP A 36 3.55 -11.84 -1.77
CA ASP A 36 3.27 -10.73 -2.67
C ASP A 36 1.92 -10.07 -2.32
N TYR A 37 1.89 -8.75 -2.47
CA TYR A 37 0.70 -7.95 -2.24
C TYR A 37 -0.49 -8.32 -3.09
N GLN A 38 -0.25 -8.55 -4.38
CA GLN A 38 -1.29 -8.84 -5.35
C GLN A 38 -1.98 -10.13 -4.91
N LEU A 39 -1.21 -11.12 -4.46
CA LEU A 39 -1.78 -12.35 -3.91
C LEU A 39 -2.62 -12.08 -2.66
N VAL A 40 -2.15 -11.23 -1.72
CA VAL A 40 -2.92 -10.84 -0.53
C VAL A 40 -4.24 -10.17 -0.92
N MET A 41 -4.20 -9.25 -1.89
CA MET A 41 -5.40 -8.56 -2.38
C MET A 41 -6.35 -9.49 -3.13
N GLN A 42 -5.83 -10.45 -3.90
CA GLN A 42 -6.66 -11.48 -4.54
C GLN A 42 -7.32 -12.37 -3.49
N GLY A 43 -6.62 -12.78 -2.44
CA GLY A 43 -7.20 -13.53 -1.32
C GLY A 43 -8.36 -12.78 -0.67
N ALA A 44 -8.20 -11.48 -0.43
CA ALA A 44 -9.28 -10.64 0.11
C ALA A 44 -10.47 -10.54 -0.85
N LEU A 45 -10.22 -10.38 -2.16
CA LEU A 45 -11.26 -10.37 -3.19
C LEU A 45 -12.01 -11.71 -3.31
N SER A 46 -11.32 -12.82 -3.05
CA SER A 46 -11.91 -14.17 -3.05
C SER A 46 -12.64 -14.51 -1.75
N GLY A 47 -12.58 -13.64 -0.73
CA GLY A 47 -13.23 -13.88 0.55
C GLY A 47 -12.43 -14.72 1.56
N GLU A 48 -11.13 -14.97 1.30
CA GLU A 48 -10.24 -15.77 2.15
C GLU A 48 -9.85 -15.06 3.46
N GLY A 49 -10.23 -13.79 3.61
CA GLY A 49 -10.09 -13.04 4.85
C GLY A 49 -9.88 -11.54 4.65
N ILE A 50 -9.41 -10.88 5.71
CA ILE A 50 -9.13 -9.44 5.73
C ILE A 50 -7.65 -9.22 5.43
N ALA A 51 -7.35 -8.27 4.55
CA ALA A 51 -6.01 -7.83 4.20
C ALA A 51 -5.74 -6.38 4.68
N LEU A 52 -4.49 -6.10 5.03
CA LEU A 52 -4.01 -4.71 5.10
C LEU A 52 -3.80 -4.20 3.66
N GLY A 53 -4.61 -3.23 3.26
CA GLY A 53 -4.53 -2.59 1.95
C GLY A 53 -3.86 -1.22 2.01
N TRP A 54 -3.07 -0.89 0.98
CA TRP A 54 -2.54 0.45 0.79
C TRP A 54 -3.57 1.34 0.10
N ASN A 55 -3.71 2.58 0.56
CA ASN A 55 -4.71 3.52 0.03
C ASN A 55 -4.69 3.59 -1.50
N PHE A 56 -3.51 3.70 -2.12
CA PHE A 56 -3.37 3.84 -3.57
C PHE A 56 -3.92 2.63 -4.35
N SER A 57 -3.65 1.41 -3.89
CA SER A 57 -4.02 0.19 -4.62
C SER A 57 -5.39 -0.35 -4.24
N ALA A 58 -5.84 -0.15 -3.00
CA ALA A 58 -7.16 -0.56 -2.55
C ALA A 58 -8.26 0.42 -2.96
N GLN A 59 -7.96 1.71 -3.20
CA GLN A 59 -8.96 2.74 -3.48
C GLN A 59 -9.92 2.37 -4.61
N LEU A 60 -9.38 1.87 -5.73
CA LEU A 60 -10.20 1.51 -6.89
C LEU A 60 -11.16 0.35 -6.56
N LEU A 61 -10.68 -0.64 -5.79
CA LEU A 61 -11.47 -1.79 -5.38
C LEU A 61 -12.56 -1.40 -4.38
N LEU A 62 -12.26 -0.46 -3.46
CA LEU A 62 -13.23 0.11 -2.53
C LEU A 62 -14.29 0.94 -3.26
N ARG A 63 -13.87 1.83 -4.19
CA ARG A 63 -14.77 2.67 -4.99
C ARG A 63 -15.74 1.84 -5.83
N ASN A 64 -15.24 0.73 -6.40
CA ASN A 64 -16.04 -0.19 -7.19
C ASN A 64 -16.81 -1.21 -6.34
N LYS A 65 -16.80 -1.07 -5.00
CA LYS A 65 -17.47 -1.97 -4.04
C LYS A 65 -17.08 -3.45 -4.18
N ARG A 66 -15.90 -3.72 -4.75
CA ARG A 66 -15.33 -5.08 -4.80
C ARG A 66 -14.70 -5.49 -3.49
N LEU A 67 -14.26 -4.50 -2.71
CA LEU A 67 -13.85 -4.65 -1.32
C LEU A 67 -14.63 -3.65 -0.46
N VAL A 68 -14.67 -3.94 0.83
CA VAL A 68 -15.14 -3.03 1.86
C VAL A 68 -14.00 -2.77 2.85
N LYS A 69 -14.00 -1.60 3.48
CA LYS A 69 -13.10 -1.28 4.59
C LYS A 69 -13.87 -1.59 5.90
N PRO A 70 -13.63 -2.75 6.55
CA PRO A 70 -14.47 -3.20 7.66
C PRO A 70 -14.29 -2.38 8.95
N LEU A 71 -13.14 -1.69 9.09
CA LEU A 71 -12.82 -0.83 10.21
C LEU A 71 -12.51 0.56 9.68
N ASP A 72 -13.11 1.61 10.24
CA ASP A 72 -12.77 2.99 9.84
C ASP A 72 -11.50 3.51 10.51
N VAL A 73 -10.42 2.73 10.41
CA VAL A 73 -9.11 3.02 10.99
C VAL A 73 -8.07 2.95 9.89
N SER A 74 -7.13 3.88 9.88
CA SER A 74 -6.05 3.94 8.90
C SER A 74 -4.81 4.54 9.54
N VAL A 75 -3.65 3.97 9.24
CA VAL A 75 -2.36 4.39 9.79
C VAL A 75 -1.52 5.01 8.68
N ARG A 76 -0.81 6.09 9.00
CA ARG A 76 0.17 6.70 8.10
C ARG A 76 1.55 6.16 8.47
N THR A 77 2.13 5.36 7.60
CA THR A 77 3.44 4.70 7.83
C THR A 77 4.64 5.60 7.49
N GLY A 78 4.40 6.87 7.13
CA GLY A 78 5.45 7.79 6.67
C GLY A 78 6.04 7.47 5.29
N GLY A 79 5.62 6.37 4.65
CA GLY A 79 6.05 6.00 3.30
C GLY A 79 5.58 7.01 2.25
N ALA A 80 6.48 7.36 1.33
CA ALA A 80 6.19 8.26 0.22
C ALA A 80 6.73 7.68 -1.10
N PHE A 81 6.09 8.07 -2.21
CA PHE A 81 6.63 7.84 -3.54
C PHE A 81 7.47 9.05 -3.94
N PHE A 82 8.68 8.80 -4.42
CA PHE A 82 9.62 9.85 -4.83
C PHE A 82 9.83 9.78 -6.34
N LEU A 83 9.81 10.94 -7.00
CA LEU A 83 10.30 11.10 -8.35
C LEU A 83 11.78 11.49 -8.28
N VAL A 84 12.67 10.63 -8.79
CA VAL A 84 14.11 10.84 -8.73
C VAL A 84 14.64 11.00 -10.15
N ALA A 85 15.30 12.13 -10.42
CA ALA A 85 15.90 12.44 -11.71
C ALA A 85 17.35 12.91 -11.55
N ASN A 86 18.21 12.56 -12.51
CA ASN A 86 19.62 12.92 -12.50
C ASN A 86 19.82 14.30 -13.14
N GLN A 87 20.31 15.27 -12.37
CA GLN A 87 20.50 16.66 -12.81
C GLN A 87 21.63 16.88 -13.84
N ARG A 88 22.48 15.87 -14.12
CA ARG A 88 23.75 16.06 -14.86
C ARG A 88 23.68 16.04 -16.39
N ARG A 89 22.52 15.89 -17.04
CA ARG A 89 22.45 15.89 -18.51
C ARG A 89 21.92 17.20 -19.07
N ALA A 90 22.58 17.69 -20.10
CA ALA A 90 22.25 18.88 -20.90
C ALA A 90 20.91 18.80 -21.67
N GLU A 91 20.05 17.83 -21.35
CA GLU A 91 18.71 17.62 -21.92
C GLU A 91 17.64 17.85 -20.83
N GLN A 92 17.74 18.98 -20.13
CA GLN A 92 16.84 19.30 -19.01
C GLN A 92 15.41 19.59 -19.46
N GLU A 93 15.21 20.13 -20.66
CA GLU A 93 13.87 20.57 -21.10
C GLU A 93 12.86 19.42 -21.22
N ASN A 94 13.23 18.30 -21.85
CA ASN A 94 12.36 17.13 -21.96
C ASN A 94 12.10 16.48 -20.59
N LEU A 95 13.09 16.51 -19.70
CA LEU A 95 12.97 15.98 -18.35
C LEU A 95 12.01 16.85 -17.52
N ASP A 96 12.13 18.17 -17.60
CA ASP A 96 11.29 19.12 -16.89
C ASP A 96 9.84 19.02 -17.36
N ILE A 97 9.61 18.88 -18.68
CA ILE A 97 8.28 18.63 -19.24
C ILE A 97 7.69 17.33 -18.68
N LEU A 98 8.47 16.25 -18.64
CA LEU A 98 8.01 14.96 -18.10
C LEU A 98 7.70 15.03 -16.61
N VAL A 99 8.57 15.67 -15.82
CA VAL A 99 8.36 15.86 -14.38
C VAL A 99 7.12 16.71 -14.12
N ALA A 100 6.98 17.85 -14.81
CA ALA A 100 5.81 18.70 -14.69
C ALA A 100 4.52 17.98 -15.09
N TRP A 101 4.57 17.20 -16.17
CA TRP A 101 3.43 16.38 -16.60
C TRP A 101 3.09 15.32 -15.54
N LEU A 102 4.06 14.56 -15.02
CA LEU A 102 3.82 13.56 -13.96
C LEU A 102 3.19 14.18 -12.71
N LEU A 103 3.70 15.33 -12.28
CA LEU A 103 3.15 16.07 -11.13
C LEU A 103 1.71 16.55 -11.40
N SER A 104 1.38 16.89 -12.65
CA SER A 104 0.00 17.24 -13.03
C SER A 104 -0.97 16.04 -12.98
N GLN A 105 -0.46 14.82 -13.18
CA GLN A 105 -1.26 13.59 -13.12
C GLN A 105 -1.43 13.08 -11.68
N THR A 106 -0.54 13.47 -10.75
CA THR A 106 -0.65 13.12 -9.34
C THR A 106 -1.63 14.03 -8.61
N ARG A 107 -2.92 13.92 -8.91
CA ARG A 107 -3.97 14.36 -7.97
C ARG A 107 -4.19 13.25 -6.95
N LEU A 108 -3.74 13.47 -5.71
CA LEU A 108 -4.19 12.71 -4.55
C LEU A 108 -5.57 13.18 -4.11
#